data_AF-J0WQZ7-F1
#
_entry.id   AF-J0WQZ7-F1
#
_cell.length_a   1.000
_cell.length_b   1.000
_cell.length_c   1.000
_cell.angle_alpha   90.00
_cell.angle_beta   90.00
_cell.angle_gamma   90.00
#
_symmetry.space_group_name_H-M   'P 1'
#
loop_
_entity.id
_entity.type
_entity.pdbx_description
1 polymer ?
#
loop_
_entity_poly.entity_id
_entity_poly.type
_entity_poly.pdbx_seq_one_letter_code
_entity_poly.pdbx_strand_id
1 'polypeptide(L)'
;IKRHLEPLAIAANATQSDCARLDIITVMLVALRHYFASTPDLNARAVAAVLASLERRWAKVDQDIFILAVIFNPYLRTSCFADDSPFTVPMNIVQMAEAAFTRFYRTAPCDDFQTQLIDYLTLRGTWTADAMKLKSQKQRAKASGVEVNLITLWRLWTPISRSSTAGDASLPSSGTGQLALLATRILSMVPNSAAVERIFSVFGFVHSKHRNRLSKAKVRKIVQVRTD
;
A
#
# COMPACT_ATOMS: atom_id res chain seq x y z
N ILE A 1 -18.25 0.17 26.10
CA ILE A 1 -17.14 -0.74 25.70
C ILE A 1 -17.19 -1.06 24.20
N LYS A 2 -18.28 -1.64 23.67
CA LYS A 2 -18.39 -2.02 22.23
C LYS A 2 -18.01 -0.90 21.25
N ARG A 3 -18.60 0.31 21.41
CA ARG A 3 -18.31 1.50 20.58
C ARG A 3 -16.84 1.96 20.60
N HIS A 4 -16.05 1.57 21.60
CA HIS A 4 -14.61 1.86 21.63
C HIS A 4 -13.76 0.78 20.97
N LEU A 5 -14.14 -0.50 21.11
CA LEU A 5 -13.30 -1.62 20.68
C LEU A 5 -13.60 -2.08 19.25
N GLU A 6 -14.85 -1.98 18.80
CA GLU A 6 -15.27 -2.38 17.45
C GLU A 6 -14.46 -1.71 16.32
N PRO A 7 -14.30 -0.37 16.27
CA PRO A 7 -13.48 0.26 15.23
C PRO A 7 -12.02 -0.21 15.27
N LEU A 8 -11.46 -0.41 16.47
CA LEU A 8 -10.10 -0.90 16.65
C LEU A 8 -9.94 -2.36 16.18
N ALA A 9 -10.95 -3.20 16.42
CA ALA A 9 -10.96 -4.58 15.96
C ALA A 9 -11.05 -4.68 14.44
N ILE A 10 -11.89 -3.85 13.81
CA ILE A 10 -11.98 -3.76 12.33
C ILE A 10 -10.63 -3.34 11.75
N ALA A 11 -10.02 -2.28 12.28
CA ALA A 11 -8.72 -1.83 11.82
C ALA A 11 -7.62 -2.87 12.06
N ALA A 12 -7.61 -3.56 13.20
CA ALA A 12 -6.66 -4.62 13.47
C ALA A 12 -6.79 -5.77 12.45
N ASN A 13 -8.01 -6.22 12.16
CA ASN A 13 -8.25 -7.27 11.17
C ASN A 13 -7.79 -6.85 9.76
N ALA A 14 -8.12 -5.62 9.33
CA ALA A 14 -7.71 -5.11 8.03
C ALA A 14 -6.19 -4.96 7.93
N THR A 15 -5.56 -4.37 8.94
CA THR A 15 -4.10 -4.12 8.95
C THR A 15 -3.27 -5.37 9.18
N GLN A 16 -3.85 -6.47 9.66
CA GLN A 16 -3.19 -7.77 9.81
C GLN A 16 -3.54 -8.74 8.67
N SER A 17 -4.34 -8.33 7.69
CA SER A 17 -4.63 -9.16 6.52
C SER A 17 -3.34 -9.47 5.73
N ASP A 18 -3.28 -10.63 5.08
CA ASP A 18 -2.17 -10.97 4.17
C ASP A 18 -2.13 -10.05 2.94
N CYS A 19 -3.22 -9.31 2.70
CA CYS A 19 -3.34 -8.28 1.66
C CYS A 19 -3.16 -6.85 2.22
N ALA A 20 -2.67 -6.68 3.45
CA ALA A 20 -2.46 -5.36 4.02
C ALA A 20 -1.41 -4.58 3.20
N ARG A 21 -1.85 -3.48 2.59
CA ARG A 21 -1.01 -2.56 1.81
C ARG A 21 -0.94 -1.22 2.51
N LEU A 22 0.07 -0.42 2.20
CA LEU A 22 0.29 0.89 2.82
C LEU A 22 -0.92 1.82 2.67
N ASP A 23 -1.57 1.84 1.51
CA ASP A 23 -2.77 2.64 1.27
C ASP A 23 -3.92 2.26 2.21
N ILE A 24 -4.15 0.96 2.41
CA ILE A 24 -5.16 0.45 3.34
C ILE A 24 -4.84 0.90 4.76
N ILE A 25 -3.57 0.81 5.20
CA ILE A 25 -3.18 1.24 6.54
C ILE A 25 -3.39 2.73 6.73
N THR A 26 -2.98 3.56 5.77
CA THR A 26 -3.18 5.02 5.84
C THR A 26 -4.67 5.33 5.96
N VAL A 27 -5.51 4.72 5.12
CA VAL A 27 -6.98 4.91 5.18
C VAL A 27 -7.55 4.44 6.51
N MET A 28 -7.08 3.33 7.08
CA MET A 28 -7.53 2.87 8.40
C MET A 28 -7.10 3.80 9.54
N LEU A 29 -5.88 4.34 9.52
CA LEU A 29 -5.44 5.32 10.52
C LEU A 29 -6.32 6.57 10.48
N VAL A 30 -6.60 7.09 9.29
CA VAL A 30 -7.47 8.26 9.09
C VAL A 30 -8.90 7.96 9.53
N ALA A 31 -9.45 6.81 9.14
CA ALA A 31 -10.81 6.40 9.51
C ALA A 31 -10.97 6.28 11.03
N LEU A 32 -9.98 5.69 11.73
CA LEU A 32 -9.98 5.63 13.20
C LEU A 32 -9.91 7.02 13.81
N ARG A 33 -8.99 7.87 13.34
CA ARG A 33 -8.85 9.24 13.85
C ARG A 33 -10.15 10.01 13.69
N HIS A 34 -10.78 9.94 12.52
CA HIS A 34 -12.06 10.58 12.26
C HIS A 34 -13.17 10.02 13.15
N TYR A 35 -13.29 8.69 13.27
CA TYR A 35 -14.27 8.05 14.14
C TYR A 35 -14.16 8.56 15.59
N PHE A 36 -12.97 8.52 16.18
CA PHE A 36 -12.78 8.93 17.57
C PHE A 36 -12.89 10.44 17.79
N ALA A 37 -12.60 11.26 16.78
CA ALA A 37 -12.76 12.71 16.86
C ALA A 37 -14.22 13.17 16.69
N SER A 38 -15.02 12.44 15.91
CA SER A 38 -16.36 12.87 15.50
C SER A 38 -17.50 12.11 16.17
N THR A 39 -17.22 11.04 16.91
CA THR A 39 -18.27 10.26 17.61
C THR A 39 -18.59 10.88 18.97
N PRO A 40 -19.82 11.39 19.18
CA PRO A 40 -20.23 11.90 20.48
C PRO A 40 -20.40 10.77 21.50
N ASP A 41 -20.40 11.14 22.78
CA ASP A 41 -20.65 10.26 23.94
C ASP A 41 -19.61 9.16 24.16
N LEU A 42 -18.44 9.27 23.54
CA LEU A 42 -17.30 8.42 23.87
C LEU A 42 -16.61 8.95 25.13
N ASN A 43 -16.05 8.03 25.93
CA ASN A 43 -15.23 8.41 27.08
C ASN A 43 -14.05 9.29 26.66
N ALA A 44 -14.01 10.54 27.14
CA ALA A 44 -13.03 11.55 26.72
C ALA A 44 -11.57 11.12 26.97
N ARG A 45 -11.30 10.45 28.10
CA ARG A 45 -9.95 9.97 28.42
C ARG A 45 -9.50 8.87 27.47
N ALA A 46 -10.40 7.95 27.12
CA ALA A 46 -10.12 6.91 26.14
C ALA A 46 -9.92 7.48 24.74
N VAL A 47 -10.75 8.44 24.31
CA VAL A 47 -10.60 9.15 23.03
C VAL A 47 -9.24 9.83 22.95
N ALA A 48 -8.87 10.62 23.96
CA ALA A 48 -7.59 11.31 24.01
C ALA A 48 -6.41 10.32 23.93
N ALA A 49 -6.48 9.21 24.66
CA ALA A 49 -5.44 8.17 24.62
C ALA A 49 -5.33 7.50 23.24
N VAL A 50 -6.45 7.23 22.57
CA VAL A 50 -6.46 6.63 21.23
C VAL A 50 -5.91 7.61 20.21
N LEU A 51 -6.38 8.86 20.19
CA LEU A 51 -5.88 9.88 19.27
C LEU A 51 -4.39 10.12 19.44
N ALA A 52 -3.90 10.26 20.68
CA ALA A 52 -2.47 10.39 20.96
C ALA A 52 -1.66 9.15 20.51
N SER A 53 -2.24 7.95 20.60
CA SER A 53 -1.61 6.73 20.09
C SER A 53 -1.54 6.72 18.56
N LEU A 54 -2.60 7.14 17.87
CA LEU A 54 -2.64 7.23 16.41
C LEU A 54 -1.62 8.25 15.90
N GLU A 55 -1.58 9.45 16.48
CA GLU A 55 -0.61 10.49 16.10
C GLU A 55 0.83 10.02 16.36
N ARG A 56 1.09 9.34 17.47
CA ARG A 56 2.43 8.77 17.76
C ARG A 56 2.84 7.71 16.73
N ARG A 57 1.90 6.91 16.22
CA ARG A 57 2.19 5.92 15.17
C ARG A 57 2.45 6.63 13.84
N TRP A 58 1.63 7.62 13.50
CA TRP A 58 1.81 8.42 12.29
C TRP A 58 3.14 9.18 12.27
N ALA A 59 3.59 9.70 13.40
CA ALA A 59 4.89 10.40 13.52
C ALA A 59 6.11 9.48 13.33
N LYS A 60 5.94 8.15 13.45
CA LYS A 60 7.05 7.17 13.34
C LYS A 60 7.18 6.56 11.95
N VAL A 61 6.16 6.68 11.10
CA VAL A 61 6.20 6.09 9.77
C VAL A 61 6.86 7.02 8.76
N ASP A 62 7.25 6.46 7.62
CA ASP A 62 7.69 7.21 6.45
C ASP A 62 6.47 7.86 5.77
N GLN A 63 6.03 9.00 6.30
CA GLN A 63 4.75 9.63 5.95
C GLN A 63 4.60 9.84 4.44
N ASP A 64 5.66 10.30 3.77
CA ASP A 64 5.69 10.53 2.32
C ASP A 64 5.33 9.27 1.55
N ILE A 65 5.89 8.12 1.92
CA ILE A 65 5.58 6.84 1.25
C ILE A 65 4.16 6.38 1.53
N PHE A 66 3.65 6.59 2.75
CA PHE A 66 2.27 6.27 3.10
C PHE A 66 1.27 7.16 2.35
N ILE A 67 1.60 8.43 2.14
CA ILE A 67 0.83 9.39 1.35
C ILE A 67 0.87 8.99 -0.13
N LEU A 68 2.06 8.73 -0.68
CA LEU A 68 2.22 8.26 -2.07
C LEU A 68 1.48 6.95 -2.32
N ALA A 69 1.42 6.03 -1.35
CA ALA A 69 0.65 4.79 -1.49
C ALA A 69 -0.84 5.08 -1.71
N VAL A 70 -1.41 6.04 -0.96
CA VAL A 70 -2.81 6.48 -1.14
C VAL A 70 -2.98 7.18 -2.49
N ILE A 71 -2.06 8.08 -2.85
CA ILE A 71 -2.10 8.80 -4.13
C ILE A 71 -2.05 7.82 -5.30
N PHE A 72 -1.19 6.80 -5.25
CA PHE A 72 -1.07 5.77 -6.29
C PHE A 72 -2.21 4.74 -6.28
N ASN A 73 -3.18 4.86 -5.38
CA ASN A 73 -4.43 4.14 -5.51
C ASN A 73 -5.34 4.89 -6.51
N PRO A 74 -5.58 4.37 -7.73
CA PRO A 74 -6.36 5.08 -8.75
C PRO A 74 -7.85 5.18 -8.43
N TYR A 75 -8.33 4.59 -7.33
CA TYR A 75 -9.68 4.79 -6.83
C TYR A 75 -9.76 5.91 -5.78
N LEU A 76 -8.62 6.37 -5.26
CA LEU A 76 -8.53 7.43 -4.25
C LEU A 76 -7.85 8.68 -4.84
N ARG A 77 -6.62 8.55 -5.34
CA ARG A 77 -5.77 9.67 -5.77
C ARG A 77 -5.76 10.77 -4.72
N THR A 78 -6.20 11.97 -5.10
CA THR A 78 -6.27 13.14 -4.23
C THR A 78 -7.63 13.35 -3.58
N SER A 79 -8.64 12.53 -3.90
CA SER A 79 -10.04 12.73 -3.44
C SER A 79 -10.25 12.63 -1.92
N CYS A 80 -9.28 12.09 -1.19
CA CYS A 80 -9.33 11.94 0.26
C CYS A 80 -8.61 13.07 1.01
N PHE A 81 -8.00 14.04 0.31
CA PHE A 81 -7.39 15.21 0.96
C PHE A 81 -8.39 16.37 1.01
N ALA A 82 -8.29 17.18 2.07
CA ALA A 82 -9.05 18.42 2.18
C ALA A 82 -8.64 19.42 1.10
N ASP A 83 -9.52 20.34 0.72
CA ASP A 83 -9.28 21.30 -0.35
C ASP A 83 -8.07 22.21 -0.09
N ASP A 84 -7.81 22.52 1.19
CA ASP A 84 -6.68 23.33 1.67
C ASP A 84 -5.41 22.52 1.95
N SER A 85 -5.43 21.20 1.68
CA SER A 85 -4.28 20.32 1.88
C SER A 85 -3.13 20.68 0.93
N PRO A 86 -1.86 20.59 1.36
CA PRO A 86 -0.72 20.75 0.46
C PRO A 86 -0.70 19.71 -0.68
N PHE A 87 -1.45 18.61 -0.55
CA PHE A 87 -1.57 17.55 -1.56
C PHE A 87 -2.65 17.81 -2.61
N THR A 88 -3.30 18.99 -2.59
CA THR A 88 -4.11 19.45 -3.73
C THR A 88 -3.25 20.15 -4.79
N VAL A 89 -2.02 20.55 -4.43
CA VAL A 89 -1.05 21.16 -5.35
C VAL A 89 -0.20 20.07 -6.01
N PRO A 90 -0.29 19.85 -7.34
CA PRO A 90 0.42 18.75 -8.01
C PRO A 90 1.94 18.76 -7.80
N MET A 91 2.56 19.95 -7.77
CA MET A 91 4.01 20.06 -7.62
C MET A 91 4.53 19.55 -6.27
N ASN A 92 3.75 19.67 -5.20
CA ASN A 92 4.13 19.12 -3.90
C ASN A 92 4.18 17.59 -3.94
N ILE A 93 3.25 16.97 -4.67
CA ILE A 93 3.23 15.52 -4.90
C ILE A 93 4.39 15.10 -5.82
N VAL A 94 4.70 15.89 -6.86
CA VAL A 94 5.82 15.63 -7.77
C VAL A 94 7.13 15.59 -6.99
N GLN A 95 7.43 16.61 -6.19
CA GLN A 95 8.67 16.65 -5.40
C GLN A 95 8.80 15.43 -4.47
N MET A 96 7.70 15.05 -3.81
CA MET A 96 7.65 13.86 -2.96
C MET A 96 7.91 12.57 -3.77
N ALA A 97 7.29 12.43 -4.94
CA ALA A 97 7.44 11.26 -5.79
C ALA A 97 8.85 11.16 -6.40
N GLU A 98 9.46 12.27 -6.81
CA GLU A 98 10.83 12.32 -7.33
C GLU A 98 11.86 12.01 -6.25
N ALA A 99 11.65 12.51 -5.02
CA ALA A 99 12.47 12.16 -3.87
C ALA A 99 12.38 10.66 -3.56
N ALA A 100 11.16 10.09 -3.57
CA ALA A 100 10.96 8.66 -3.39
C ALA A 100 11.60 7.84 -4.51
N PHE A 101 11.48 8.27 -5.77
CA PHE A 101 12.09 7.62 -6.93
C PHE A 101 13.62 7.59 -6.78
N THR A 102 14.22 8.75 -6.53
CA THR A 102 15.67 8.88 -6.33
C THR A 102 16.15 8.03 -5.17
N ARG A 103 15.38 7.96 -4.08
CA ARG A 103 15.72 7.13 -2.93
C ARG A 103 15.73 5.64 -3.24
N PHE A 104 14.75 5.14 -4.02
CA PHE A 104 14.64 3.71 -4.33
C PHE A 104 15.57 3.27 -5.46
N TYR A 105 15.80 4.11 -6.46
CA TYR A 105 16.52 3.75 -7.68
C TYR A 105 17.90 4.40 -7.80
N ARG A 106 18.28 5.27 -6.84
CA ARG A 106 19.58 5.94 -6.78
C ARG A 106 19.90 6.79 -8.01
N THR A 107 18.87 7.23 -8.72
CA THR A 107 18.96 8.13 -9.88
C THR A 107 17.70 8.98 -9.95
N ALA A 108 17.83 10.18 -10.52
CA ALA A 108 16.67 11.00 -10.87
C ALA A 108 15.79 10.28 -11.90
N PRO A 109 14.47 10.54 -11.90
CA PRO A 109 13.59 10.05 -12.95
C PRO A 109 13.87 10.75 -14.29
N CYS A 110 13.33 10.19 -15.36
CA CYS A 110 13.38 10.77 -16.71
C CYS A 110 12.56 12.06 -16.84
N ASP A 111 12.86 12.84 -17.88
CA ASP A 111 12.33 14.19 -18.08
C ASP A 111 10.79 14.27 -18.18
N ASP A 112 10.12 13.22 -18.67
CA ASP A 112 8.67 13.18 -18.81
C ASP A 112 7.95 12.61 -17.57
N PHE A 113 8.66 12.20 -16.51
CA PHE A 113 8.08 11.65 -15.29
C PHE A 113 7.10 12.62 -14.61
N GLN A 114 7.49 13.88 -14.45
CA GLN A 114 6.65 14.92 -13.86
C GLN A 114 5.33 15.06 -14.64
N THR A 115 5.41 15.15 -15.97
CA THR A 115 4.24 15.28 -16.85
C THR A 115 3.30 14.09 -16.65
N GLN A 116 3.83 12.87 -16.62
CA GLN A 116 3.04 11.66 -16.44
C GLN A 116 2.36 11.60 -15.07
N LEU A 117 3.04 12.06 -14.02
CA LEU A 117 2.44 12.16 -12.69
C LEU A 117 1.33 13.21 -12.63
N ILE A 118 1.53 14.38 -13.24
CA ILE A 118 0.48 15.42 -13.30
C ILE A 118 -0.72 14.93 -14.10
N ASP A 119 -0.52 14.26 -15.23
CA ASP A 119 -1.60 13.66 -16.01
C ASP A 119 -2.35 12.59 -15.19
N TYR A 120 -1.62 11.82 -14.37
CA TYR A 120 -2.23 10.86 -13.46
C TYR A 120 -3.12 11.52 -12.39
N LEU A 121 -2.64 12.59 -11.77
CA LEU A 121 -3.36 13.35 -10.75
C LEU A 121 -4.59 14.06 -11.35
N THR A 122 -4.50 14.51 -12.60
CA THR A 122 -5.56 15.27 -13.30
C THR A 122 -6.45 14.41 -14.20
N LEU A 123 -6.31 13.08 -14.15
CA LEU A 123 -7.13 12.11 -14.90
C LEU A 123 -7.04 12.27 -16.42
N ARG A 124 -5.85 12.55 -16.96
CA ARG A 124 -5.63 12.81 -18.39
C ARG A 124 -4.94 11.64 -19.09
N GLY A 125 -5.14 11.58 -20.41
CA GLY A 125 -4.48 10.62 -21.29
C GLY A 125 -4.67 9.16 -20.85
N THR A 126 -3.54 8.47 -20.66
CA THR A 126 -3.46 7.06 -20.24
C THR A 126 -3.96 6.80 -18.82
N TRP A 127 -4.17 7.85 -18.02
CA TRP A 127 -4.52 7.76 -16.61
C TRP A 127 -5.99 8.05 -16.29
N THR A 128 -6.81 8.23 -17.32
CA THR A 128 -8.27 8.28 -17.20
C THR A 128 -8.81 6.97 -16.60
N ALA A 129 -9.98 7.02 -15.97
CA ALA A 129 -10.62 5.84 -15.40
C ALA A 129 -10.89 4.75 -16.46
N ASP A 130 -11.20 5.16 -17.70
CA ASP A 130 -11.46 4.27 -18.82
C ASP A 130 -10.18 3.66 -19.37
N ALA A 131 -9.12 4.45 -19.57
CA ALA A 131 -7.81 3.94 -20.03
C ALA A 131 -7.22 2.92 -19.04
N MET A 132 -7.34 3.18 -17.73
CA MET A 132 -6.93 2.23 -16.69
C MET A 132 -7.95 1.10 -16.45
N LYS A 133 -9.09 1.10 -17.16
CA LYS A 133 -10.18 0.12 -17.07
C LYS A 133 -10.72 -0.09 -15.65
N LEU A 134 -10.76 0.97 -14.83
CA LEU A 134 -11.04 0.87 -13.39
C LEU A 134 -12.39 0.23 -13.08
N LYS A 135 -13.42 0.54 -13.87
CA LYS A 135 -14.76 -0.03 -13.72
C LYS A 135 -14.77 -1.54 -13.98
N SER A 136 -14.15 -1.98 -15.07
CA SER A 136 -14.03 -3.40 -15.42
C SER A 136 -13.18 -4.17 -14.40
N GLN A 137 -12.08 -3.59 -13.93
CA GLN A 137 -11.26 -4.17 -12.86
C GLN A 137 -12.07 -4.40 -11.58
N LYS A 138 -12.85 -3.39 -11.15
CA LYS A 138 -13.70 -3.48 -9.96
C LYS A 138 -14.82 -4.51 -10.12
N GLN A 139 -15.43 -4.61 -11.30
CA GLN A 139 -16.45 -5.61 -11.61
C GLN A 139 -15.88 -7.05 -11.57
N ARG A 140 -14.70 -7.27 -12.16
CA ARG A 140 -14.04 -8.59 -12.13
C ARG A 140 -13.66 -9.00 -10.71
N ALA A 141 -13.07 -8.10 -9.94
CA ALA A 141 -12.73 -8.35 -8.54
C ALA A 141 -13.98 -8.74 -7.73
N LYS A 142 -15.08 -8.00 -7.90
CA LYS A 142 -16.38 -8.32 -7.28
C LYS A 142 -16.92 -9.69 -7.70
N ALA A 143 -16.86 -10.02 -8.99
CA ALA A 143 -17.34 -11.31 -9.50
C ALA A 143 -16.53 -12.50 -8.94
N SER A 144 -15.24 -12.31 -8.70
CA SER A 144 -14.34 -13.31 -8.12
C SER A 144 -14.30 -13.30 -6.59
N GLY A 145 -15.01 -12.39 -5.92
CA GLY A 145 -15.00 -12.27 -4.45
C GLY A 145 -13.64 -11.81 -3.89
N VAL A 146 -12.82 -11.14 -4.68
CA VAL A 146 -11.49 -10.65 -4.29
C VAL A 146 -11.42 -9.12 -4.36
N GLU A 147 -10.39 -8.54 -3.75
CA GLU A 147 -10.09 -7.12 -3.92
C GLU A 147 -9.37 -6.83 -5.24
N VAL A 148 -9.44 -5.57 -5.70
CA VAL A 148 -8.69 -5.16 -6.89
C VAL A 148 -7.20 -5.17 -6.59
N ASN A 149 -6.46 -5.99 -7.34
CA ASN A 149 -5.01 -6.02 -7.24
C ASN A 149 -4.40 -4.79 -7.95
N LEU A 150 -4.07 -3.75 -7.16
CA LEU A 150 -3.48 -2.52 -7.70
C LEU A 150 -2.09 -2.75 -8.30
N ILE A 151 -1.32 -3.72 -7.80
CA ILE A 151 -0.01 -4.06 -8.37
C ILE A 151 -0.17 -4.54 -9.80
N THR A 152 -1.10 -5.46 -10.06
CA THR A 152 -1.39 -5.94 -11.41
C THR A 152 -1.88 -4.81 -12.32
N LEU A 153 -2.65 -3.87 -11.77
CA LEU A 153 -3.15 -2.71 -12.51
C LEU A 153 -2.01 -1.79 -12.97
N TRP A 154 -1.05 -1.48 -12.10
CA TRP A 154 0.12 -0.68 -12.45
C TRP A 154 1.10 -1.41 -13.35
N ARG A 155 1.27 -2.73 -13.19
CA ARG A 155 2.13 -3.55 -14.04
C ARG A 155 1.74 -3.53 -15.52
N LEU A 156 0.49 -3.25 -15.86
CA LEU A 156 0.06 -3.07 -17.26
C LEU A 156 0.78 -1.94 -17.98
N TRP A 157 1.33 -0.99 -17.24
CA TRP A 157 2.05 0.18 -17.74
C TRP A 157 3.57 0.08 -17.54
N THR A 158 4.06 -1.02 -16.97
CA THR A 158 5.49 -1.30 -16.87
C THR A 158 5.97 -1.92 -18.19
N PRO A 159 6.99 -1.35 -18.86
CA PRO A 159 7.50 -1.91 -20.11
C PRO A 159 8.00 -3.34 -19.93
N ILE A 160 7.76 -4.18 -20.95
CA ILE A 160 8.35 -5.51 -21.01
C ILE A 160 9.85 -5.34 -21.29
N SER A 161 10.69 -5.65 -20.31
CA SER A 161 12.14 -5.63 -20.51
C SER A 161 12.54 -6.73 -21.49
N ARG A 162 13.22 -6.35 -22.58
CA ARG A 162 13.79 -7.29 -23.57
C ARG A 162 15.24 -7.68 -23.27
N SER A 163 15.80 -7.18 -22.16
CA SER A 163 17.15 -7.51 -21.71
C SER A 163 17.18 -8.96 -21.22
N SER A 164 17.89 -9.82 -21.96
CA SER A 164 18.06 -11.26 -21.68
C SER A 164 19.18 -11.55 -20.68
N THR A 165 19.87 -10.53 -20.15
CA THR A 165 20.90 -10.69 -19.13
C THR A 165 20.29 -10.50 -17.74
N ALA A 166 20.13 -11.62 -17.04
CA ALA A 166 19.70 -11.67 -15.64
C ALA A 166 20.74 -10.93 -14.75
N GLY A 167 20.53 -9.64 -14.54
CA GLY A 167 21.41 -8.79 -13.73
C GLY A 167 21.25 -7.30 -14.02
N ASP A 168 20.86 -6.93 -15.24
CA ASP A 168 20.73 -5.54 -15.68
C ASP A 168 19.28 -5.25 -16.09
N ALA A 169 18.39 -5.14 -15.11
CA ALA A 169 17.07 -4.60 -15.35
C ALA A 169 17.19 -3.08 -15.50
N SER A 170 17.52 -2.63 -16.71
CA SER A 170 17.54 -1.21 -17.07
C SER A 170 16.21 -0.57 -16.68
N LEU A 171 16.25 0.58 -16.01
CA LEU A 171 15.04 1.33 -15.69
C LEU A 171 14.25 1.65 -16.97
N PRO A 172 12.91 1.72 -16.90
CA PRO A 172 12.11 2.22 -18.00
C PRO A 172 12.61 3.58 -18.47
N SER A 173 12.71 3.78 -19.79
CA SER A 173 13.14 5.06 -20.36
C SER A 173 12.03 6.10 -20.42
N SER A 174 10.76 5.70 -20.27
CA SER A 174 9.60 6.60 -20.31
C SER A 174 9.06 6.89 -18.91
N GLY A 175 8.51 8.10 -18.74
CA GLY A 175 7.87 8.56 -17.51
C GLY A 175 6.67 7.69 -17.12
N THR A 176 5.91 7.19 -18.11
CA THR A 176 4.81 6.25 -17.87
C THR A 176 5.31 4.97 -17.21
N GLY A 177 6.41 4.42 -17.73
CA GLY A 177 7.00 3.21 -17.19
C GLY A 177 7.64 3.42 -15.83
N GLN A 178 8.33 4.54 -15.63
CA GLN A 178 8.94 4.89 -14.34
C GLN A 178 7.90 5.19 -13.26
N LEU A 179 6.80 5.88 -13.60
CA LEU A 179 5.67 6.11 -12.70
C LEU A 179 5.01 4.78 -12.30
N ALA A 180 4.74 3.91 -13.28
CA ALA A 180 4.19 2.58 -13.02
C ALA A 180 5.10 1.71 -12.15
N LEU A 181 6.42 1.81 -12.37
CA LEU A 181 7.44 1.12 -11.59
C LEU A 181 7.46 1.64 -10.13
N LEU A 182 7.46 2.96 -9.92
CA LEU A 182 7.41 3.55 -8.59
C LEU A 182 6.13 3.17 -7.84
N ALA A 183 4.97 3.31 -8.48
CA ALA A 183 3.68 2.95 -7.90
C ALA A 183 3.64 1.47 -7.52
N THR A 184 4.11 0.58 -8.41
CA THR A 184 4.23 -0.85 -8.14
C THR A 184 5.12 -1.13 -6.93
N ARG A 185 6.29 -0.45 -6.85
CA ARG A 185 7.23 -0.63 -5.74
C ARG A 185 6.60 -0.24 -4.40
N ILE A 186 6.00 0.93 -4.32
CA ILE A 186 5.35 1.42 -3.08
C ILE A 186 4.16 0.53 -2.69
N LEU A 187 3.28 0.21 -3.63
CA LEU A 187 2.09 -0.61 -3.36
C LEU A 187 2.40 -2.08 -3.03
N SER A 188 3.61 -2.55 -3.37
CA SER A 188 4.10 -3.89 -3.00
C SER A 188 4.73 -3.97 -1.61
N MET A 189 4.93 -2.82 -0.93
CA MET A 189 5.50 -2.82 0.41
C MET A 189 4.54 -3.46 1.40
N VAL A 190 5.05 -4.46 2.12
CA VAL A 190 4.31 -5.12 3.20
C VAL A 190 4.54 -4.35 4.49
N PRO A 191 3.50 -3.78 5.10
CA PRO A 191 3.66 -2.84 6.21
C PRO A 191 3.64 -3.49 7.60
N ASN A 192 3.41 -4.80 7.68
CA ASN A 192 3.39 -5.53 8.94
C ASN A 192 4.29 -6.77 8.85
N SER A 193 4.82 -7.19 10.00
CA SER A 193 5.41 -8.51 10.18
C SER A 193 4.34 -9.59 10.39
N ALA A 194 3.05 -9.25 10.47
CA ALA A 194 1.99 -10.18 10.87
C ALA A 194 1.86 -11.37 9.92
N ALA A 195 2.01 -11.17 8.60
CA ALA A 195 2.06 -12.27 7.64
C ALA A 195 3.25 -13.21 7.93
N VAL A 196 4.40 -12.62 8.25
CA VAL A 196 5.62 -13.34 8.65
C VAL A 196 5.44 -14.02 10.02
N GLU A 197 4.71 -13.42 10.96
CA GLU A 197 4.39 -13.98 12.28
C GLU A 197 3.39 -15.13 12.21
N ARG A 198 2.41 -15.08 11.30
CA ARG A 198 1.53 -16.23 11.00
C ARG A 198 2.35 -17.40 10.47
N ILE A 199 3.22 -17.13 9.50
CA ILE A 199 4.16 -18.12 8.97
C ILE A 199 5.03 -18.68 10.11
N PHE A 200 5.60 -17.82 10.96
CA PHE A 200 6.38 -18.27 12.12
C PHE A 200 5.55 -19.04 13.16
N SER A 201 4.27 -18.74 13.31
CA SER A 201 3.35 -19.51 14.16
C SER A 201 3.11 -20.91 13.59
N VAL A 202 2.98 -21.05 12.27
CA VAL A 202 2.92 -22.35 11.58
C VAL A 202 4.24 -23.10 11.75
N PHE A 203 5.38 -22.43 11.57
CA PHE A 203 6.70 -23.00 11.87
C PHE A 203 6.77 -23.48 13.32
N GLY A 204 6.32 -22.68 14.28
CA GLY A 204 6.28 -23.04 15.70
C GLY A 204 5.38 -24.23 15.98
N PHE A 205 4.20 -24.29 15.36
CA PHE A 205 3.33 -25.46 15.47
C PHE A 205 4.00 -26.74 14.97
N VAL A 206 4.65 -26.67 13.79
CA VAL A 206 5.35 -27.82 13.20
C VAL A 206 6.61 -28.19 14.00
N HIS A 207 7.39 -27.22 14.48
CA HIS A 207 8.63 -27.46 15.21
C HIS A 207 8.44 -27.90 16.66
N SER A 208 7.60 -27.22 17.44
CA SER A 208 7.55 -27.38 18.89
C SER A 208 6.30 -28.12 19.37
N LYS A 209 5.12 -27.77 18.86
CA LYS A 209 3.84 -28.31 19.37
C LYS A 209 3.59 -29.77 18.98
N HIS A 210 3.99 -30.18 17.78
CA HIS A 210 3.90 -31.57 17.34
C HIS A 210 5.14 -32.42 17.66
N ARG A 211 6.16 -31.86 18.32
CA ARG A 211 7.47 -32.51 18.58
C ARG A 211 8.06 -33.22 17.34
N ASN A 212 7.80 -32.68 16.16
CA ASN A 212 8.37 -33.22 14.93
C ASN A 212 9.84 -32.81 14.87
N ARG A 213 10.76 -33.77 15.04
CA ARG A 213 12.21 -33.63 14.79
C ARG A 213 12.51 -33.49 13.30
N LEU A 214 11.79 -32.61 12.61
CA LEU A 214 12.04 -32.29 11.20
C LEU A 214 13.19 -31.29 11.13
N SER A 215 14.13 -31.54 10.21
CA SER A 215 15.21 -30.61 9.95
C SER A 215 14.65 -29.28 9.42
N LYS A 216 15.33 -28.18 9.73
CA LYS A 216 14.90 -26.81 9.34
C LYS A 216 14.58 -26.70 7.84
N ALA A 217 15.36 -27.38 6.98
CA ALA A 217 15.15 -27.41 5.54
C ALA A 217 13.83 -28.09 5.13
N LYS A 218 13.44 -29.18 5.82
CA LYS A 218 12.19 -29.90 5.54
C LYS A 218 10.98 -29.12 6.05
N VAL A 219 11.08 -28.48 7.21
CA VAL A 219 10.03 -27.59 7.72
C VAL A 219 9.82 -26.41 6.78
N ARG A 220 10.90 -25.79 6.28
CA ARG A 220 10.79 -24.70 5.30
C ARG A 220 10.02 -25.11 4.04
N LYS A 221 10.32 -26.28 3.46
CA LYS A 221 9.58 -26.81 2.30
C LYS A 221 8.11 -27.06 2.61
N ILE A 222 7.81 -27.64 3.77
CA ILE A 222 6.42 -27.90 4.21
C ILE A 222 5.65 -26.60 4.39
N VAL A 223 6.26 -25.59 5.00
CA VAL A 223 5.61 -24.29 5.18
C VAL A 223 5.42 -23.60 3.83
N GLN A 224 6.41 -23.60 2.93
CA GLN A 224 6.26 -23.06 1.57
C GLN A 224 5.08 -23.69 0.83
N VAL A 225 4.99 -25.03 0.76
CA VAL A 225 3.86 -25.75 0.14
C VAL A 225 2.51 -25.44 0.80
N ARG A 226 2.50 -25.05 2.07
CA ARG A 226 1.27 -24.73 2.81
C ARG A 226 0.85 -23.27 2.66
N THR A 227 1.74 -22.41 2.17
CA THR A 227 1.51 -20.96 1.98
C THR A 227 1.32 -20.60 0.51
N ASP A 228 1.73 -21.47 -0.41
CA ASP A 228 1.40 -21.43 -1.85
C ASP A 228 -0.06 -21.88 -2.11
#